data_AF-A0A3R7MPE8-F1
#
_entry.id   AF-A0A3R7MPE8-F1
#
_cell.length_a   1.000
_cell.length_b   1.000
_cell.length_c   1.000
_cell.angle_alpha   90.00
_cell.angle_beta   90.00
_cell.angle_gamma   90.00
#
_symmetry.space_group_name_H-M   'P 1'
#
loop_
_entity.id
_entity.type
_entity.pdbx_description
1 polymer ?
#
loop_
_entity_poly.entity_id
_entity_poly.type
_entity_poly.pdbx_seq_one_letter_code
_entity_poly.pdbx_strand_id
1 'polypeptide(L)'
;MTLARLLCFLAAVAGLQAGPSAVRNVIDDQIIAALENFRTHMVDGWPELGVPPLDPMVLPEVSLNVTSGTTHLHGSLTNLTINQLSTFTIDSVHSNLLFLTVDVSLGLPMLDFAGSYDVGGAIDVLPIYGSGPFWMDAFDLKMSIAIKLGETEVGLGVSKLELNFDANSTDIHFENIMGGGDMEDFVNGVLSSLGPDILQALEDVYVPWLEEALRKEINDILHGSSRNSKDETVNDFFDLLFANMRQSIIENGQDPLSLPSDSDNFTVLLFNTTMEGEVSVSGGHLTGLSTVHRAGNMTLLYVGEQDEVIWGGEVGLIDLEADYTFGLVLALFGKDLELSLKMSYLHLSFETDVFLHQSNVTFAHCNVELG
;
A
#
# COMPACT_ATOMS: atom_id res chain seq x y z
N MET A 1 -25.88 -6.07 -25.62
CA MET A 1 -24.45 -6.27 -25.26
C MET A 1 -24.13 -7.74 -25.51
N THR A 2 -23.06 -8.08 -26.23
CA THR A 2 -22.68 -9.51 -26.38
C THR A 2 -22.26 -10.07 -25.02
N LEU A 3 -22.55 -11.34 -24.74
CA LEU A 3 -22.24 -12.00 -23.46
C LEU A 3 -20.76 -11.81 -23.05
N ALA A 4 -19.83 -11.87 -24.02
CA ALA A 4 -18.41 -11.56 -23.81
C ALA A 4 -18.15 -10.12 -23.34
N ARG A 5 -18.88 -9.12 -23.87
CA ARG A 5 -18.78 -7.73 -23.40
C ARG A 5 -19.41 -7.55 -22.02
N LEU A 6 -20.47 -8.28 -21.69
CA LEU A 6 -21.09 -8.28 -20.36
C LEU A 6 -20.17 -8.96 -19.33
N LEU A 7 -19.49 -10.06 -19.69
CA LEU A 7 -18.50 -10.75 -18.85
C LEU A 7 -17.23 -9.93 -18.66
N CYS A 8 -16.67 -9.32 -19.73
CA CYS A 8 -15.55 -8.38 -19.58
C CYS A 8 -15.97 -7.14 -18.76
N PHE A 9 -17.20 -6.65 -18.92
CA PHE A 9 -17.72 -5.54 -18.10
C PHE A 9 -17.96 -5.98 -16.65
N LEU A 10 -18.46 -7.18 -16.37
CA LEU A 10 -18.64 -7.69 -15.01
C LEU A 10 -17.31 -8.04 -14.33
N ALA A 11 -16.31 -8.55 -15.05
CA ALA A 11 -14.96 -8.75 -14.54
C ALA A 11 -14.27 -7.41 -14.25
N ALA A 12 -14.41 -6.44 -15.16
CA ALA A 12 -13.93 -5.07 -14.94
C ALA A 12 -14.69 -4.36 -13.81
N VAL A 13 -16.01 -4.51 -13.73
CA VAL A 13 -16.86 -3.88 -12.70
C VAL A 13 -16.71 -4.57 -11.34
N ALA A 14 -16.45 -5.88 -11.27
CA ALA A 14 -16.07 -6.53 -10.02
C ALA A 14 -14.69 -6.06 -9.53
N GLY A 15 -13.77 -5.75 -10.46
CA GLY A 15 -12.50 -5.07 -10.14
C GLY A 15 -12.63 -3.58 -9.82
N LEU A 16 -13.59 -2.86 -10.43
CA LEU A 16 -13.81 -1.40 -10.27
C LEU A 16 -14.85 -1.03 -9.20
N GLN A 17 -15.72 -1.93 -8.75
CA GLN A 17 -16.69 -1.70 -7.67
C GLN A 17 -16.07 -1.82 -6.28
N ALA A 18 -14.77 -2.02 -6.18
CA ALA A 18 -14.01 -1.56 -5.03
C ALA A 18 -14.00 -0.02 -5.05
N GLY A 19 -15.13 0.60 -4.74
CA GLY A 19 -15.14 2.00 -4.33
C GLY A 19 -14.17 2.17 -3.15
N PRO A 20 -13.56 3.36 -2.99
CA PRO A 20 -12.46 3.61 -2.06
C PRO A 20 -12.86 3.59 -0.56
N SER A 21 -13.92 2.88 -0.19
CA SER A 21 -14.37 2.82 1.19
C SER A 21 -15.18 1.54 1.44
N ALA A 22 -14.63 0.70 2.33
CA ALA A 22 -15.21 -0.49 2.98
C ALA A 22 -14.92 -1.88 2.40
N VAL A 23 -13.88 -2.07 1.58
CA VAL A 23 -13.35 -3.42 1.29
C VAL A 23 -12.14 -3.66 2.19
N ARG A 24 -12.20 -4.68 3.06
CA ARG A 24 -11.05 -5.12 3.85
C ARG A 24 -10.01 -5.69 2.88
N ASN A 25 -8.91 -4.99 2.71
CA ASN A 25 -7.84 -5.43 1.84
C ASN A 25 -6.95 -6.41 2.60
N VAL A 26 -7.02 -7.70 2.25
CA VAL A 26 -6.24 -8.78 2.90
C VAL A 26 -4.73 -8.52 2.81
N ILE A 27 -4.27 -7.74 1.83
CA ILE A 27 -2.87 -7.34 1.72
C ILE A 27 -2.51 -6.30 2.78
N ASP A 28 -3.43 -5.39 3.12
CA ASP A 28 -3.22 -4.46 4.23
C ASP A 28 -3.05 -5.25 5.54
N ASP A 29 -3.86 -6.29 5.76
CA ASP A 29 -3.72 -7.17 6.93
C ASP A 29 -2.37 -7.91 6.97
N GLN A 30 -1.87 -8.37 5.81
CA GLN A 30 -0.55 -9.02 5.72
C GLN A 30 0.59 -8.04 6.00
N ILE A 31 0.49 -6.81 5.48
CA ILE A 31 1.46 -5.74 5.75
C ILE A 31 1.42 -5.37 7.23
N ILE A 32 0.24 -5.23 7.83
CA ILE A 32 0.07 -4.99 9.27
C ILE A 32 0.75 -6.10 10.07
N ALA A 33 0.52 -7.37 9.74
CA ALA A 33 1.15 -8.51 10.41
C ALA A 33 2.68 -8.52 10.25
N ALA A 34 3.20 -8.13 9.07
CA ALA A 34 4.62 -8.02 8.81
C ALA A 34 5.26 -6.88 9.63
N LEU A 35 4.62 -5.72 9.70
CA LEU A 35 5.04 -4.58 10.54
C LEU A 35 5.04 -4.96 12.03
N GLU A 36 4.02 -5.69 12.47
CA GLU A 36 3.92 -6.23 13.84
C GLU A 36 5.05 -7.20 14.15
N ASN A 37 5.36 -8.11 13.23
CA ASN A 37 6.48 -9.02 13.38
C ASN A 37 7.82 -8.27 13.40
N PHE A 38 8.00 -7.30 12.51
CA PHE A 38 9.18 -6.44 12.47
C PHE A 38 9.38 -5.71 13.80
N ARG A 39 8.32 -5.08 14.33
CA ARG A 39 8.31 -4.40 15.64
C ARG A 39 8.86 -5.30 16.75
N THR A 40 8.42 -6.57 16.81
CA THR A 40 8.88 -7.51 17.83
C THR A 40 10.37 -7.87 17.74
N HIS A 41 10.98 -7.73 16.56
CA HIS A 41 12.40 -7.99 16.33
C HIS A 41 13.27 -6.72 16.42
N MET A 42 12.70 -5.52 16.57
CA MET A 42 13.50 -4.29 16.65
C MET A 42 14.41 -4.25 17.89
N VAL A 43 14.00 -4.85 19.00
CA VAL A 43 14.79 -4.86 20.25
C VAL A 43 16.01 -5.78 20.14
N ASP A 44 15.83 -7.00 19.63
CA ASP A 44 16.89 -8.00 19.55
C ASP A 44 17.65 -7.99 18.20
N GLY A 45 17.14 -7.23 17.22
CA GLY A 45 17.54 -7.28 15.82
C GLY A 45 16.99 -8.51 15.10
N TRP A 46 17.29 -8.61 13.81
CA TRP A 46 16.97 -9.77 12.97
C TRP A 46 18.23 -10.29 12.28
N PRO A 47 19.07 -11.09 12.97
CA PRO A 47 20.38 -11.51 12.47
C PRO A 47 20.33 -12.31 11.17
N GLU A 48 19.26 -13.07 10.96
CA GLU A 48 19.03 -13.87 9.74
C GLU A 48 18.87 -13.00 8.49
N LEU A 49 18.34 -11.78 8.66
CA LEU A 49 18.21 -10.77 7.60
C LEU A 49 19.35 -9.73 7.65
N GLY A 50 20.27 -9.85 8.60
CA GLY A 50 21.35 -8.88 8.78
C GLY A 50 20.91 -7.55 9.41
N VAL A 51 19.70 -7.47 9.95
CA VAL A 51 19.19 -6.27 10.63
C VAL A 51 19.72 -6.23 12.07
N PRO A 52 20.45 -5.18 12.48
CA PRO A 52 20.91 -5.04 13.86
C PRO A 52 19.76 -4.66 14.81
N PRO A 53 19.97 -4.66 16.14
CA PRO A 53 19.05 -4.01 17.06
C PRO A 53 18.78 -2.56 16.66
N LEU A 54 17.50 -2.20 16.61
CA LEU A 54 16.99 -0.88 16.27
C LEU A 54 16.39 -0.15 17.49
N ASP A 55 16.32 -0.82 18.64
CA ASP A 55 15.88 -0.21 19.90
C ASP A 55 16.63 -0.84 21.09
N PRO A 56 17.77 -0.26 21.53
CA PRO A 56 18.35 1.00 21.05
C PRO A 56 19.12 0.85 19.73
N MET A 57 18.89 1.76 18.78
CA MET A 57 19.71 1.90 17.58
C MET A 57 20.95 2.75 17.87
N VAL A 58 22.13 2.19 17.64
CA VAL A 58 23.41 2.92 17.79
C VAL A 58 23.77 3.58 16.47
N LEU A 59 23.99 4.89 16.50
CA LEU A 59 24.39 5.69 15.34
C LEU A 59 25.91 5.94 15.30
N PRO A 60 26.49 6.10 14.09
CA PRO A 60 27.87 6.54 13.96
C PRO A 60 28.06 7.96 14.48
N GLU A 61 29.32 8.33 14.76
CA GLU A 61 29.68 9.70 15.13
C GLU A 61 29.27 10.69 14.04
N VAL A 62 28.67 11.80 14.46
CA VAL A 62 28.24 12.89 13.57
C VAL A 62 29.10 14.11 13.85
N SER A 63 29.85 14.58 12.84
CA SER A 63 30.64 15.80 12.94
C SER A 63 29.93 16.97 12.24
N LEU A 64 29.87 18.12 12.91
CA LEU A 64 29.33 19.37 12.38
C LEU A 64 30.47 20.36 12.12
N ASN A 65 30.48 20.98 10.94
CA ASN A 65 31.34 22.11 10.64
C ASN A 65 30.60 23.12 9.77
N VAL A 66 30.17 24.23 10.38
CA VAL A 66 29.39 25.29 9.73
C VAL A 66 30.24 26.54 9.67
N THR A 67 30.53 27.01 8.46
CA THR A 67 31.17 28.30 8.22
C THR A 67 30.34 29.09 7.23
N SER A 68 29.73 30.18 7.68
CA SER A 68 28.94 31.08 6.84
C SER A 68 28.95 32.50 7.39
N GLY A 69 29.42 33.46 6.59
CA GLY A 69 29.55 34.86 7.01
C GLY A 69 30.45 35.01 8.23
N THR A 70 29.87 35.49 9.32
CA THR A 70 30.48 35.68 10.64
C THR A 70 30.27 34.48 11.58
N THR A 71 29.55 33.45 11.14
CA THR A 71 29.31 32.23 11.90
C THR A 71 30.36 31.18 11.58
N HIS A 72 31.00 30.68 12.64
CA HIS A 72 31.94 29.57 12.60
C HIS A 72 31.63 28.62 13.75
N LEU A 73 31.02 27.47 13.47
CA LEU A 73 30.71 26.44 14.46
C LEU A 73 31.38 25.14 14.04
N HIS A 74 31.98 24.45 15.00
CA HIS A 74 32.45 23.08 14.86
C HIS A 74 31.92 22.28 16.05
N GLY A 75 31.65 21.01 15.82
CA GLY A 75 31.25 20.12 16.89
C GLY A 75 31.18 18.67 16.45
N SER A 76 30.90 17.80 17.42
CA SER A 76 30.72 16.38 17.22
C SER A 76 29.68 15.83 18.18
N LEU A 77 28.96 14.81 17.73
CA LEU A 77 28.08 13.99 18.54
C LEU A 77 28.60 12.55 18.51
N THR A 78 28.81 11.96 19.68
CA THR A 78 29.37 10.62 19.88
C THR A 78 28.48 9.79 20.79
N ASN A 79 28.64 8.46 20.74
CA ASN A 79 27.83 7.50 21.51
C ASN A 79 26.32 7.73 21.33
N LEU A 80 25.92 8.07 20.11
CA LEU A 80 24.55 8.37 19.76
C LEU A 80 23.69 7.11 19.82
N THR A 81 22.61 7.17 20.60
CA THR A 81 21.58 6.13 20.65
C THR A 81 20.21 6.72 20.38
N ILE A 82 19.41 5.98 19.61
CA ILE A 82 17.97 6.22 19.46
C ILE A 82 17.23 5.09 20.17
N ASN A 83 16.29 5.44 21.03
CA ASN A 83 15.48 4.49 21.80
C ASN A 83 14.00 4.70 21.51
N GLN A 84 13.18 3.73 21.91
CA GLN A 84 11.72 3.75 21.82
C GLN A 84 11.15 3.64 20.40
N LEU A 85 11.99 3.43 19.38
CA LEU A 85 11.55 3.24 17.99
C LEU A 85 10.59 2.05 17.84
N SER A 86 10.74 1.01 18.66
CA SER A 86 9.87 -0.17 18.67
C SER A 86 8.48 0.08 19.27
N THR A 87 8.22 1.26 19.83
CA THR A 87 6.94 1.61 20.46
C THR A 87 5.89 2.14 19.48
N PHE A 88 6.18 2.12 18.17
CA PHE A 88 5.27 2.62 17.15
C PHE A 88 3.93 1.86 17.13
N THR A 89 2.89 2.60 16.78
CA THR A 89 1.55 2.10 16.48
C THR A 89 1.28 2.19 14.98
N ILE A 90 0.56 1.21 14.45
CA ILE A 90 0.10 1.25 13.06
C ILE A 90 -1.25 1.97 13.06
N ASP A 91 -1.29 3.18 12.50
CA ASP A 91 -2.51 3.98 12.45
C ASP A 91 -3.36 3.59 11.24
N SER A 92 -2.71 3.38 10.08
CA SER A 92 -3.35 2.84 8.88
C SER A 92 -2.35 2.21 7.92
N VAL A 93 -2.80 1.20 7.19
CA VAL A 93 -2.16 0.69 5.99
C VAL A 93 -3.21 0.71 4.89
N HIS A 94 -2.84 1.23 3.72
CA HIS A 94 -3.69 1.22 2.54
C HIS A 94 -2.87 0.82 1.32
N SER A 95 -3.12 -0.37 0.77
CA SER A 95 -2.53 -0.79 -0.49
C SER A 95 -3.52 -0.65 -1.65
N ASN A 96 -3.00 -0.21 -2.78
CA ASN A 96 -3.70 -0.18 -4.05
C ASN A 96 -2.91 -1.00 -5.08
N LEU A 97 -3.36 -2.24 -5.29
CA LEU A 97 -2.65 -3.20 -6.15
C LEU A 97 -2.76 -2.86 -7.63
N LEU A 98 -3.80 -2.13 -8.02
CA LEU A 98 -4.00 -1.67 -9.38
C LEU A 98 -2.97 -0.60 -9.75
N PHE A 99 -2.70 0.32 -8.82
CA PHE A 99 -1.70 1.37 -8.99
C PHE A 99 -0.33 1.01 -8.40
N LEU A 100 -0.18 -0.20 -7.85
CA LEU A 100 1.04 -0.69 -7.22
C LEU A 100 1.56 0.22 -6.10
N THR A 101 0.67 0.82 -5.33
CA THR A 101 1.04 1.71 -4.22
C THR A 101 0.69 1.10 -2.87
N VAL A 102 1.46 1.46 -1.85
CA VAL A 102 1.17 1.17 -0.44
C VAL A 102 1.45 2.43 0.36
N ASP A 103 0.45 2.91 1.08
CA ASP A 103 0.54 4.02 2.02
C ASP A 103 0.45 3.48 3.45
N VAL A 104 1.45 3.79 4.27
CA VAL A 104 1.52 3.40 5.69
C VAL A 104 1.59 4.66 6.54
N SER A 105 0.74 4.73 7.57
CA SER A 105 0.80 5.77 8.59
C SER A 105 1.06 5.12 9.94
N LEU A 106 2.10 5.58 10.62
CA LEU A 106 2.50 5.12 11.93
C LEU A 106 2.47 6.29 12.91
N GLY A 107 2.02 6.01 14.13
CA GLY A 107 2.17 6.88 15.28
C GLY A 107 3.33 6.42 16.14
N LEU A 108 4.08 7.36 16.73
CA LEU A 108 5.12 7.03 17.70
C LEU A 108 4.97 7.97 18.90
N PRO A 109 4.60 7.46 20.09
CA PRO A 109 4.34 8.31 21.25
C PRO A 109 5.56 9.13 21.67
N MET A 110 6.74 8.52 21.60
CA MET A 110 7.98 9.12 22.05
C MET A 110 9.17 8.49 21.30
N LEU A 111 10.19 9.30 21.01
CA LEU A 111 11.48 8.87 20.47
C LEU A 111 12.59 9.56 21.26
N ASP A 112 13.50 8.79 21.84
CA ASP A 112 14.54 9.33 22.73
C ASP A 112 15.88 9.28 22.02
N PHE A 113 16.60 10.39 22.04
CA PHE A 113 17.97 10.52 21.57
C PHE A 113 18.86 10.79 22.76
N ALA A 114 19.97 10.07 22.85
CA ALA A 114 20.98 10.32 23.88
C ALA A 114 22.38 10.21 23.29
N GLY A 115 23.32 10.95 23.86
CA GLY A 115 24.72 10.84 23.48
C GLY A 115 25.60 11.84 24.21
N SER A 116 26.78 12.07 23.65
CA SER A 116 27.73 13.07 24.13
C SER A 116 28.04 14.06 23.02
N TYR A 117 28.10 15.34 23.36
CA TYR A 117 28.40 16.40 22.42
C TYR A 117 29.69 17.14 22.82
N ASP A 118 30.34 17.69 21.82
CA ASP A 118 31.38 18.71 21.95
C ASP A 118 31.10 19.77 20.88
N VAL A 119 31.00 21.03 21.27
CA VAL A 119 30.74 22.14 20.36
C VAL A 119 31.61 23.34 20.72
N GLY A 120 32.09 24.03 19.70
CA GLY A 120 32.89 25.23 19.83
C GLY A 120 32.74 26.16 18.64
N GLY A 121 32.92 27.46 18.86
CA GLY A 121 32.86 28.45 17.81
C GLY A 121 32.23 29.78 18.22
N ALA A 122 31.67 30.47 17.24
CA ALA A 122 30.95 31.72 17.43
C ALA A 122 29.86 31.92 16.37
N ILE A 123 28.76 32.54 16.78
CA ILE A 123 27.74 33.12 15.90
C ILE A 123 27.87 34.63 16.06
N ASP A 124 28.26 35.33 14.99
CA ASP A 124 28.63 36.75 15.06
C ASP A 124 29.71 37.04 16.13
N VAL A 125 29.33 37.73 17.19
CA VAL A 125 30.19 38.08 18.34
C VAL A 125 29.91 37.20 19.56
N LEU A 126 28.94 36.29 19.47
CA LEU A 126 28.54 35.40 20.56
C LEU A 126 29.33 34.09 20.48
N PRO A 127 30.26 33.82 21.42
CA PRO A 127 30.95 32.53 21.47
C PRO A 127 29.96 31.43 21.85
N ILE A 128 29.99 30.31 21.13
CA ILE A 128 29.23 29.10 21.44
C ILE A 128 30.24 28.03 21.84
N TYR A 129 30.05 27.43 23.00
CA TYR A 129 30.92 26.36 23.48
C TYR A 129 30.18 25.47 24.47
N GLY A 130 30.60 24.22 24.57
CA GLY A 130 30.06 23.28 25.54
C GLY A 130 30.50 21.85 25.22
N SER A 131 30.58 21.02 26.24
CA SER A 131 30.86 19.60 26.07
C SER A 131 30.23 18.85 27.23
N GLY A 132 29.52 17.76 26.95
CA GLY A 132 28.79 17.03 27.97
C GLY A 132 27.88 15.97 27.39
N PRO A 133 27.10 15.29 28.23
CA PRO A 133 25.97 14.51 27.76
C PRO A 133 24.89 15.44 27.18
N PHE A 134 24.15 14.92 26.21
CA PHE A 134 22.91 15.54 25.78
C PHE A 134 21.82 14.47 25.68
N TRP A 135 20.57 14.92 25.79
CA TRP A 135 19.41 14.13 25.45
C TRP A 135 18.38 14.99 24.71
N MET A 136 17.55 14.32 23.93
CA MET A 136 16.45 14.93 23.23
C MET A 136 15.30 13.93 23.16
N ASP A 137 14.12 14.36 23.57
CA ASP A 137 12.90 13.58 23.47
C ASP A 137 12.00 14.23 22.43
N ALA A 138 11.54 13.47 21.43
CA ALA A 138 10.49 13.89 20.51
C ALA A 138 9.18 13.22 20.90
N PHE A 139 8.08 13.96 20.91
CA PHE A 139 6.77 13.49 21.37
C PHE A 139 5.71 13.55 20.27
N ASP A 140 4.78 12.60 20.31
CA ASP A 140 3.65 12.47 19.39
C ASP A 140 4.07 12.54 17.92
N LEU A 141 5.07 11.73 17.54
CA LEU A 141 5.55 11.72 16.16
C LEU A 141 4.55 11.00 15.25
N LYS A 142 4.41 11.52 14.04
CA LYS A 142 3.69 10.88 12.94
C LYS A 142 4.69 10.54 11.85
N MET A 143 4.57 9.33 11.32
CA MET A 143 5.38 8.85 10.21
C MET A 143 4.46 8.43 9.07
N SER A 144 4.77 8.89 7.86
CA SER A 144 4.08 8.50 6.64
C SER A 144 5.08 7.89 5.68
N ILE A 145 4.79 6.68 5.20
CA ILE A 145 5.62 5.95 4.23
C ILE A 145 4.75 5.69 3.00
N ALA A 146 5.14 6.24 1.86
CA ALA A 146 4.50 6.00 0.57
C ALA A 146 5.43 5.14 -0.30
N ILE A 147 4.96 3.95 -0.66
CA ILE A 147 5.72 2.95 -1.41
C ILE A 147 5.08 2.80 -2.78
N LYS A 148 5.90 2.86 -3.85
CA LYS A 148 5.51 2.52 -5.22
C LYS A 148 6.27 1.26 -5.65
N LEU A 149 5.55 0.19 -5.94
CA LEU A 149 6.09 -1.01 -6.54
C LEU A 149 6.25 -0.80 -8.06
N GLY A 150 7.26 -1.45 -8.64
CA GLY A 150 7.56 -1.36 -10.07
C GLY A 150 8.67 -2.33 -10.46
N GLU A 151 9.09 -2.28 -11.72
CA GLU A 151 10.19 -3.12 -12.20
C GLU A 151 11.53 -2.68 -11.57
N THR A 152 12.26 -3.63 -11.01
CA THR A 152 13.63 -3.49 -10.51
C THR A 152 14.56 -4.42 -11.32
N GLU A 153 15.88 -4.35 -11.08
CA GLU A 153 16.85 -5.21 -11.77
C GLU A 153 16.54 -6.72 -11.64
N VAL A 154 15.91 -7.10 -10.53
CA VAL A 154 15.64 -8.48 -10.10
C VAL A 154 14.16 -8.88 -10.23
N GLY A 155 13.29 -7.99 -10.74
CA GLY A 155 11.85 -8.26 -10.93
C GLY A 155 10.97 -7.19 -10.28
N LEU A 156 9.70 -7.50 -10.02
CA LEU A 156 8.80 -6.59 -9.32
C LEU A 156 9.31 -6.34 -7.88
N GLY A 157 9.42 -5.07 -7.49
CA GLY A 157 9.87 -4.69 -6.16
C GLY A 157 9.54 -3.22 -5.86
N VAL A 158 10.01 -2.71 -4.73
CA VAL A 158 9.91 -1.29 -4.37
C VAL A 158 10.79 -0.46 -5.31
N SER A 159 10.14 0.29 -6.19
CA SER A 159 10.79 1.20 -7.15
C SER A 159 11.04 2.58 -6.54
N LYS A 160 10.15 3.02 -5.64
CA LYS A 160 10.25 4.28 -4.92
C LYS A 160 9.65 4.11 -3.53
N LEU A 161 10.30 4.71 -2.54
CA LEU A 161 9.82 4.79 -1.16
C LEU A 161 10.06 6.23 -0.72
N GLU A 162 8.98 6.92 -0.34
CA GLU A 162 9.03 8.25 0.22
C GLU A 162 8.65 8.17 1.69
N LEU A 163 9.46 8.75 2.54
CA LEU A 163 9.25 8.71 3.97
C LEU A 163 9.22 10.14 4.52
N ASN A 164 8.23 10.41 5.38
CA ASN A 164 8.07 11.70 6.05
C ASN A 164 7.90 11.47 7.55
N PHE A 165 8.49 12.35 8.35
CA PHE A 165 8.31 12.40 9.80
C PHE A 165 7.87 13.79 10.23
N ASP A 166 6.93 13.86 11.17
CA ASP A 166 6.46 15.09 11.78
C ASP A 166 6.41 14.89 13.30
N ALA A 167 7.20 15.66 14.05
CA ALA A 167 7.18 15.63 15.51
C ALA A 167 6.40 16.83 16.03
N ASN A 168 5.42 16.60 16.90
CA ASN A 168 4.57 17.66 17.44
C ASN A 168 5.35 18.58 18.40
N SER A 169 6.20 18.00 19.24
CA SER A 169 7.02 18.75 20.18
C SER A 169 8.29 17.99 20.53
N THR A 170 9.26 18.73 21.03
CA THR A 170 10.55 18.18 21.45
C THR A 170 10.98 18.81 22.76
N ASP A 171 11.69 18.05 23.59
CA ASP A 171 12.47 18.58 24.70
C ASP A 171 13.94 18.23 24.51
N ILE A 172 14.81 19.22 24.63
CA ILE A 172 16.23 19.12 24.28
C ILE A 172 17.05 19.65 25.43
N HIS A 173 18.09 18.91 25.80
CA HIS A 173 18.98 19.33 26.87
C HIS A 173 20.44 18.98 26.54
N PHE A 174 21.28 20.00 26.58
CA PHE A 174 22.72 19.93 26.47
C PHE A 174 23.35 20.36 27.79
N GLU A 175 23.98 19.44 28.50
CA GLU A 175 24.57 19.73 29.81
C GLU A 175 25.90 20.49 29.64
N ASN A 176 26.10 21.56 30.44
CA ASN A 176 27.28 22.44 30.41
C ASN A 176 27.40 23.29 29.14
N ILE A 177 26.32 23.45 28.35
CA ILE A 177 26.33 24.37 27.22
C ILE A 177 26.48 25.80 27.73
N MET A 178 27.34 26.58 27.08
CA MET A 178 27.66 27.96 27.45
C MET A 178 28.17 28.15 28.88
N GLY A 179 28.71 27.09 29.50
CA GLY A 179 29.27 27.14 30.85
C GLY A 179 28.26 26.90 31.98
N GLY A 180 27.03 26.48 31.67
CA GLY A 180 26.03 26.09 32.66
C GLY A 180 25.20 27.24 33.25
N GLY A 181 24.36 26.90 34.23
CA GLY A 181 23.52 27.86 34.97
C GLY A 181 22.47 28.52 34.08
N ASP A 182 22.16 29.80 34.33
CA ASP A 182 21.09 30.52 33.63
C ASP A 182 21.23 30.54 32.10
N MET A 183 22.45 30.47 31.56
CA MET A 183 22.69 30.46 30.12
C MET A 183 22.40 29.08 29.50
N GLU A 184 22.66 28.00 30.23
CA GLU A 184 22.28 26.64 29.82
C GLU A 184 20.76 26.52 29.75
N ASP A 185 20.05 26.98 30.80
CA ASP A 185 18.59 26.99 30.83
C ASP A 185 18.01 27.79 29.65
N PHE A 186 18.59 28.95 29.34
CA PHE A 186 18.19 29.77 28.21
C PHE A 186 18.40 29.06 26.86
N VAL A 187 19.59 28.49 26.63
CA VAL A 187 19.91 27.80 25.36
C VAL A 187 19.05 26.55 25.18
N ASN A 188 18.90 25.73 26.22
CA ASN A 188 18.04 24.56 26.17
C ASN A 188 16.59 24.95 25.89
N GLY A 189 16.06 26.00 26.54
CA GLY A 189 14.73 26.52 26.24
C GLY A 189 14.55 26.97 24.78
N VAL A 190 15.57 27.61 24.19
CA VAL A 190 15.56 27.96 22.76
C VAL A 190 15.60 26.70 21.89
N LEU A 191 16.49 25.75 22.19
CA LEU A 191 16.61 24.51 21.43
C LEU A 191 15.34 23.68 21.48
N SER A 192 14.74 23.45 22.67
CA SER A 192 13.46 22.74 22.80
C SER A 192 12.35 23.43 22.00
N SER A 193 12.35 24.77 21.94
CA SER A 193 11.35 25.52 21.15
C SER A 193 11.54 25.41 19.63
N LEU A 194 12.78 25.17 19.18
CA LEU A 194 13.14 25.03 17.76
C LEU A 194 13.30 23.57 17.34
N GLY A 195 13.17 22.62 18.26
CA GLY A 195 13.52 21.23 17.99
C GLY A 195 12.73 20.57 16.86
N PRO A 196 11.42 20.80 16.67
CA PRO A 196 10.71 20.30 15.49
C PRO A 196 11.30 20.85 14.18
N ASP A 197 11.61 22.16 14.13
CA ASP A 197 12.23 22.79 12.96
C ASP A 197 13.65 22.24 12.72
N ILE A 198 14.40 21.93 13.78
CA ILE A 198 15.72 21.30 13.70
C ILE A 198 15.62 19.89 13.10
N LEU A 199 14.66 19.08 13.56
CA LEU A 199 14.42 17.73 13.01
C LEU A 199 14.03 17.79 11.54
N GLN A 200 13.17 18.74 11.16
CA GLN A 200 12.78 18.95 9.77
C GLN A 200 13.97 19.42 8.92
N ALA A 201 14.80 20.35 9.42
CA ALA A 201 15.95 20.84 8.69
C ALA A 201 17.04 19.77 8.45
N LEU A 202 17.03 18.70 9.24
CA LEU A 202 17.94 17.56 9.11
C LEU A 202 17.39 16.44 8.22
N GLU A 203 16.15 16.57 7.70
CA GLU A 203 15.48 15.56 6.88
C GLU A 203 16.34 15.12 5.68
N ASP A 204 16.91 16.08 4.94
CA ASP A 204 17.80 15.85 3.80
C ASP A 204 19.05 15.03 4.17
N VAL A 205 19.41 14.95 5.46
CA VAL A 205 20.57 14.20 5.95
C VAL A 205 20.21 12.73 6.23
N TYR A 206 19.09 12.47 6.91
CA TYR A 206 18.76 11.12 7.38
C TYR A 206 17.73 10.38 6.51
N VAL A 207 16.76 11.09 5.90
CA VAL A 207 15.68 10.47 5.11
C VAL A 207 16.22 9.71 3.90
N PRO A 208 17.12 10.26 3.05
CA PRO A 208 17.60 9.52 1.88
C PRO A 208 18.30 8.20 2.24
N TRP A 209 19.04 8.18 3.36
CA TRP A 209 19.68 6.96 3.86
C TRP A 209 18.65 5.95 4.38
N LEU A 210 17.65 6.39 5.14
CA LEU A 210 16.56 5.52 5.62
C LEU A 210 15.74 4.94 4.48
N GLU A 211 15.38 5.76 3.49
CA GLU A 211 14.63 5.32 2.32
C GLU A 211 15.38 4.24 1.53
N GLU A 212 16.69 4.43 1.33
CA GLU A 212 17.55 3.43 0.70
C GLU A 212 17.60 2.14 1.50
N ALA A 213 17.81 2.24 2.81
CA ALA A 213 17.91 1.08 3.71
C ALA A 213 16.59 0.28 3.72
N LEU A 214 15.45 0.95 3.90
CA LEU A 214 14.14 0.32 3.87
C LEU A 214 13.82 -0.27 2.50
N ARG A 215 14.09 0.46 1.41
CA ARG A 215 13.84 -0.04 0.06
C ARG A 215 14.64 -1.30 -0.22
N LYS A 216 15.92 -1.32 0.17
CA LYS A 216 16.78 -2.49 0.01
C LYS A 216 16.26 -3.66 0.83
N GLU A 217 15.96 -3.47 2.10
CA GLU A 217 15.47 -4.54 2.99
C GLU A 217 14.13 -5.12 2.50
N ILE A 218 13.18 -4.26 2.12
CA ILE A 218 11.88 -4.70 1.59
C ILE A 218 12.08 -5.49 0.29
N ASN A 219 12.96 -5.04 -0.61
CA ASN A 219 13.27 -5.79 -1.83
C ASN A 219 13.97 -7.12 -1.53
N ASP A 220 14.93 -7.13 -0.60
CA ASP A 220 15.61 -8.34 -0.16
C ASP A 220 14.61 -9.34 0.46
N ILE A 221 13.56 -8.89 1.15
CA ILE A 221 12.47 -9.73 1.65
C ILE A 221 11.57 -10.22 0.50
N LEU A 222 11.16 -9.33 -0.40
CA LEU A 222 10.31 -9.65 -1.55
C LEU A 222 10.97 -10.66 -2.49
N HIS A 223 12.29 -10.59 -2.64
CA HIS A 223 13.06 -11.49 -3.52
C HIS A 223 13.74 -12.64 -2.75
N GLY A 224 13.87 -12.53 -1.43
CA GLY A 224 14.62 -13.41 -0.53
C GLY A 224 13.98 -14.74 -0.17
N SER A 225 12.86 -15.10 -0.80
CA SER A 225 12.34 -16.47 -0.78
C SER A 225 12.31 -17.13 -2.16
N SER A 226 12.55 -16.39 -3.24
CA SER A 226 12.37 -16.86 -4.62
C SER A 226 13.58 -16.43 -5.45
N ARG A 227 14.52 -17.37 -5.64
CA ARG A 227 15.72 -17.22 -6.48
C ARG A 227 15.37 -17.33 -7.97
N ASN A 228 14.24 -16.75 -8.32
CA ASN A 228 13.46 -17.07 -9.50
C ASN A 228 13.46 -15.90 -10.47
N SER A 229 13.28 -16.22 -11.74
CA SER A 229 13.31 -15.28 -12.87
C SER A 229 12.26 -14.16 -12.75
N LYS A 230 12.46 -13.02 -13.44
CA LYS A 230 11.51 -11.88 -13.45
C LYS A 230 10.05 -12.30 -13.68
N ASP A 231 9.80 -13.30 -14.52
CA ASP A 231 8.46 -13.81 -14.84
C ASP A 231 7.82 -14.59 -13.67
N GLU A 232 8.61 -15.28 -12.85
CA GLU A 232 8.11 -16.00 -11.68
C GLU A 232 7.69 -15.04 -10.57
N THR A 233 8.43 -13.96 -10.33
CA THR A 233 8.06 -12.94 -9.32
C THR A 233 6.73 -12.25 -9.66
N VAL A 234 6.47 -12.02 -10.95
CA VAL A 234 5.20 -11.45 -11.42
C VAL A 234 4.06 -12.46 -11.26
N ASN A 235 4.27 -13.72 -11.60
CA ASN A 235 3.27 -14.76 -11.40
C ASN A 235 2.93 -14.97 -9.91
N ASP A 236 3.93 -15.00 -9.04
CA ASP A 236 3.75 -15.16 -7.59
C ASP A 236 2.91 -14.01 -7.01
N PHE A 237 3.17 -12.76 -7.45
CA PHE A 237 2.35 -11.60 -7.09
C PHE A 237 0.88 -11.78 -7.48
N PHE A 238 0.62 -12.21 -8.72
CA PHE A 238 -0.73 -12.44 -9.20
C PHE A 238 -1.43 -13.62 -8.52
N ASP A 239 -0.69 -14.69 -8.18
CA ASP A 239 -1.23 -15.81 -7.43
C ASP A 239 -1.68 -15.38 -6.03
N LEU A 240 -0.91 -14.52 -5.36
CA LEU A 240 -1.29 -13.90 -4.09
C LEU A 240 -2.50 -12.96 -4.26
N LEU A 241 -2.48 -12.09 -5.29
CA LEU A 241 -3.61 -11.21 -5.62
C LEU A 241 -4.89 -12.00 -5.79
N PHE A 242 -4.89 -13.04 -6.63
CA PHE A 242 -6.07 -13.86 -6.86
C PHE A 242 -6.51 -14.59 -5.59
N ALA A 243 -5.59 -15.17 -4.82
CA ALA A 243 -5.92 -15.79 -3.53
C ALA A 243 -6.68 -14.82 -2.60
N ASN A 244 -6.23 -13.56 -2.54
CA ASN A 244 -6.85 -12.51 -1.74
C ASN A 244 -8.20 -12.06 -2.31
N MET A 245 -8.32 -11.94 -3.64
CA MET A 245 -9.59 -11.66 -4.31
C MET A 245 -10.65 -12.72 -3.98
N ARG A 246 -10.28 -14.02 -3.98
CA ARG A 246 -11.22 -15.10 -3.60
C ARG A 246 -11.78 -14.89 -2.20
N GLN A 247 -10.91 -14.60 -1.23
CA GLN A 247 -11.35 -14.35 0.16
C GLN A 247 -12.27 -13.13 0.23
N SER A 248 -11.90 -12.03 -0.41
CA SER A 248 -12.71 -10.81 -0.45
C SER A 248 -14.09 -11.05 -1.06
N ILE A 249 -14.19 -11.78 -2.19
CA ILE A 249 -15.46 -12.11 -2.83
C ILE A 249 -16.37 -12.90 -1.88
N ILE A 250 -15.81 -13.87 -1.15
CA ILE A 250 -16.56 -14.70 -0.19
C ILE A 250 -17.02 -13.87 1.01
N GLU A 251 -16.10 -13.13 1.64
CA GLU A 251 -16.39 -12.35 2.85
C GLU A 251 -17.43 -11.25 2.61
N ASN A 252 -17.45 -10.69 1.40
CA ASN A 252 -18.43 -9.68 1.00
C ASN A 252 -19.76 -10.27 0.49
N GLY A 253 -19.92 -11.59 0.50
CA GLY A 253 -21.14 -12.25 0.02
C GLY A 253 -21.39 -12.01 -1.47
N GLN A 254 -20.34 -11.79 -2.25
CA GLN A 254 -20.39 -11.58 -3.70
C GLN A 254 -20.34 -12.89 -4.49
N ASP A 255 -20.36 -14.03 -3.80
CA ASP A 255 -20.53 -15.35 -4.39
C ASP A 255 -21.47 -16.15 -3.47
N PRO A 256 -22.78 -16.24 -3.79
CA PRO A 256 -23.43 -15.79 -5.02
C PRO A 256 -23.60 -14.26 -5.15
N LEU A 257 -23.29 -13.70 -6.33
CA LEU A 257 -23.62 -12.33 -6.72
C LEU A 257 -25.08 -12.24 -7.19
N SER A 258 -25.87 -11.34 -6.61
CA SER A 258 -27.22 -11.05 -7.11
C SER A 258 -27.19 -10.27 -8.42
N LEU A 259 -27.94 -10.74 -9.41
CA LEU A 259 -28.06 -10.11 -10.72
C LEU A 259 -29.40 -9.34 -10.83
N PRO A 260 -29.45 -8.26 -11.63
CA PRO A 260 -30.64 -7.42 -11.72
C PRO A 260 -31.83 -8.17 -12.34
N SER A 261 -33.03 -7.75 -11.93
CA SER A 261 -34.30 -8.17 -12.52
C SER A 261 -34.79 -7.11 -13.50
N ASP A 262 -35.51 -7.52 -14.54
CA ASP A 262 -36.10 -6.63 -15.55
C ASP A 262 -37.41 -7.21 -16.10
N SER A 263 -38.26 -6.37 -16.70
CA SER A 263 -39.54 -6.80 -17.25
C SER A 263 -39.99 -5.89 -18.38
N ASP A 264 -40.62 -6.48 -19.41
CA ASP A 264 -41.22 -5.73 -20.50
C ASP A 264 -42.62 -6.25 -20.84
N ASN A 265 -43.47 -5.33 -21.26
CA ASN A 265 -44.84 -5.62 -21.66
C ASN A 265 -44.91 -5.74 -23.18
N PHE A 266 -45.62 -6.74 -23.67
CA PHE A 266 -45.82 -6.95 -25.10
C PHE A 266 -47.29 -7.16 -25.43
N THR A 267 -47.59 -6.96 -26.72
CA THR A 267 -48.91 -7.26 -27.27
C THR A 267 -48.74 -8.19 -28.47
N VAL A 268 -49.50 -9.29 -28.51
CA VAL A 268 -49.45 -10.28 -29.58
C VAL A 268 -50.84 -10.53 -30.15
N LEU A 269 -50.94 -10.70 -31.46
CA LEU A 269 -52.21 -11.02 -32.14
C LEU A 269 -52.28 -12.54 -32.38
N LEU A 270 -53.19 -13.22 -31.68
CA LEU A 270 -53.43 -14.66 -31.83
C LEU A 270 -54.91 -14.91 -32.10
N PHE A 271 -55.24 -15.69 -33.14
CA PHE A 271 -56.62 -15.99 -33.53
C PHE A 271 -57.51 -14.74 -33.70
N ASN A 272 -57.00 -13.70 -34.36
CA ASN A 272 -57.66 -12.39 -34.52
C ASN A 272 -58.04 -11.68 -33.18
N THR A 273 -57.44 -12.10 -32.07
CA THR A 273 -57.61 -11.46 -30.77
C THR A 273 -56.28 -10.89 -30.30
N THR A 274 -56.29 -9.63 -29.88
CA THR A 274 -55.13 -8.97 -29.28
C THR A 274 -54.98 -9.45 -27.84
N MET A 275 -53.82 -9.98 -27.50
CA MET A 275 -53.46 -10.41 -26.15
C MET A 275 -52.33 -9.55 -25.62
N GLU A 276 -52.46 -9.12 -24.37
CA GLU A 276 -51.39 -8.47 -23.61
C GLU A 276 -50.66 -9.55 -22.81
N GLY A 277 -49.34 -9.39 -22.71
CA GLY A 277 -48.50 -10.23 -21.89
C GLY A 277 -47.33 -9.45 -21.32
N GLU A 278 -46.72 -10.03 -20.31
CA GLU A 278 -45.51 -9.53 -19.67
C GLU A 278 -44.45 -10.62 -19.73
N VAL A 279 -43.23 -10.23 -20.09
CA VAL A 279 -42.05 -11.06 -19.93
C VAL A 279 -41.20 -10.43 -18.83
N SER A 280 -40.74 -11.24 -17.89
CA SER A 280 -39.87 -10.79 -16.82
C SER A 280 -38.68 -11.72 -16.66
N VAL A 281 -37.58 -11.17 -16.14
CA VAL A 281 -36.39 -11.89 -15.72
C VAL A 281 -36.09 -11.48 -14.28
N SER A 282 -35.98 -12.44 -13.38
CA SER A 282 -35.79 -12.17 -11.95
C SER A 282 -35.08 -13.32 -11.22
N GLY A 283 -34.73 -13.08 -9.96
CA GLY A 283 -34.07 -14.10 -9.13
C GLY A 283 -32.69 -14.52 -9.66
N GLY A 284 -32.02 -13.59 -10.34
CA GLY A 284 -30.72 -13.85 -10.96
C GLY A 284 -29.62 -14.00 -9.94
N HIS A 285 -28.84 -15.07 -10.03
CA HIS A 285 -27.65 -15.30 -9.21
C HIS A 285 -26.48 -15.77 -10.07
N LEU A 286 -25.29 -15.22 -9.82
CA LEU A 286 -24.04 -15.68 -10.41
C LEU A 286 -23.18 -16.27 -9.30
N THR A 287 -22.79 -17.53 -9.45
CA THR A 287 -21.88 -18.23 -8.54
C THR A 287 -20.58 -18.61 -9.24
N GLY A 288 -19.53 -18.82 -8.47
CA GLY A 288 -18.22 -19.26 -8.96
C GLY A 288 -17.23 -18.11 -9.22
N LEU A 289 -17.58 -16.86 -8.87
CA LEU A 289 -16.67 -15.71 -8.94
C LEU A 289 -15.47 -15.85 -8.01
N SER A 290 -15.66 -16.48 -6.85
CA SER A 290 -14.62 -16.76 -5.86
C SER A 290 -13.63 -17.84 -6.30
N THR A 291 -13.76 -18.39 -7.51
CA THR A 291 -12.83 -19.37 -8.07
C THR A 291 -11.73 -18.74 -8.93
N VAL A 292 -11.73 -17.41 -9.05
CA VAL A 292 -10.78 -16.66 -9.88
C VAL A 292 -9.34 -17.13 -9.64
N HIS A 293 -8.61 -17.47 -10.69
CA HIS A 293 -7.24 -17.95 -10.59
C HIS A 293 -6.45 -17.55 -11.81
N ARG A 294 -5.12 -17.59 -11.69
CA ARG A 294 -4.23 -17.45 -12.83
C ARG A 294 -4.36 -18.68 -13.73
N ALA A 295 -4.64 -18.49 -15.01
CA ALA A 295 -4.77 -19.55 -16.02
C ALA A 295 -3.53 -19.70 -16.92
N GLY A 296 -2.61 -18.74 -16.88
CA GLY A 296 -1.37 -18.75 -17.67
C GLY A 296 -0.30 -17.83 -17.09
N ASN A 297 0.67 -17.41 -17.90
CA ASN A 297 1.70 -16.48 -17.44
C ASN A 297 1.14 -15.06 -17.37
N MET A 298 1.48 -14.36 -16.31
CA MET A 298 1.20 -12.95 -16.14
C MET A 298 2.42 -12.12 -16.52
N THR A 299 2.17 -10.97 -17.12
CA THR A 299 3.17 -9.99 -17.49
C THR A 299 2.85 -8.67 -16.78
N LEU A 300 3.90 -8.02 -16.32
CA LEU A 300 3.88 -6.66 -15.80
C LEU A 300 5.02 -5.92 -16.48
N LEU A 301 4.67 -4.88 -17.25
CA LEU A 301 5.62 -4.05 -17.95
C LEU A 301 5.41 -2.60 -17.53
N TYR A 302 6.44 -1.97 -16.98
CA TYR A 302 6.41 -0.55 -16.66
C TYR A 302 7.03 0.25 -17.80
N VAL A 303 6.23 1.13 -18.40
CA VAL A 303 6.65 2.01 -19.50
C VAL A 303 6.98 3.38 -18.90
N GLY A 304 8.23 3.54 -18.47
CA GLY A 304 8.68 4.69 -17.68
C GLY A 304 8.55 6.07 -18.35
N GLU A 305 8.57 6.16 -19.69
CA GLU A 305 8.35 7.44 -20.40
C GLU A 305 6.90 7.95 -20.31
N GLN A 306 5.95 7.05 -20.04
CA GLN A 306 4.52 7.34 -20.02
C GLN A 306 3.89 7.21 -18.62
N ASP A 307 4.67 6.81 -17.62
CA ASP A 307 4.21 6.38 -16.28
C ASP A 307 3.00 5.43 -16.39
N GLU A 308 3.15 4.44 -17.27
CA GLU A 308 2.13 3.46 -17.62
C GLU A 308 2.57 2.08 -17.15
N VAL A 309 1.66 1.33 -16.53
CA VAL A 309 1.86 -0.09 -16.21
C VAL A 309 0.94 -0.89 -17.11
N ILE A 310 1.53 -1.76 -17.93
CA ILE A 310 0.81 -2.71 -18.75
C ILE A 310 0.78 -4.03 -18.00
N TRP A 311 -0.43 -4.47 -17.67
CA TRP A 311 -0.68 -5.77 -17.08
C TRP A 311 -1.28 -6.67 -18.14
N GLY A 312 -0.74 -7.87 -18.29
CA GLY A 312 -1.27 -8.84 -19.23
C GLY A 312 -1.27 -10.23 -18.63
N GLY A 313 -2.15 -11.08 -19.15
CA GLY A 313 -2.10 -12.49 -18.85
C GLY A 313 -3.44 -13.18 -18.97
N GLU A 314 -3.50 -14.36 -18.37
CA GLU A 314 -4.58 -15.31 -18.51
C GLU A 314 -5.20 -15.57 -17.14
N VAL A 315 -6.52 -15.38 -17.02
CA VAL A 315 -7.30 -15.57 -15.80
C VAL A 315 -8.41 -16.58 -16.06
N GLY A 316 -8.55 -17.52 -15.14
CA GLY A 316 -9.57 -18.54 -15.17
C GLY A 316 -10.62 -18.32 -14.09
N LEU A 317 -11.85 -18.68 -14.41
CA LEU A 317 -12.94 -18.95 -13.47
C LEU A 317 -13.41 -20.38 -13.75
N ILE A 318 -13.65 -21.15 -12.69
CA ILE A 318 -14.16 -22.52 -12.77
C ILE A 318 -15.55 -22.59 -12.15
N ASP A 319 -16.37 -23.50 -12.66
CA ASP A 319 -17.72 -23.76 -12.15
C ASP A 319 -18.60 -22.48 -12.08
N LEU A 320 -18.48 -21.59 -13.06
CA LEU A 320 -19.29 -20.38 -13.12
C LEU A 320 -20.73 -20.73 -13.52
N GLU A 321 -21.67 -20.47 -12.64
CA GLU A 321 -23.09 -20.83 -12.82
C GLU A 321 -23.98 -19.60 -12.65
N ALA A 322 -24.79 -19.34 -13.68
CA ALA A 322 -25.73 -18.23 -13.72
C ALA A 322 -27.16 -18.79 -13.76
N ASP A 323 -27.88 -18.58 -12.67
CA ASP A 323 -29.27 -18.98 -12.55
C ASP A 323 -30.18 -17.78 -12.74
N TYR A 324 -31.25 -17.95 -13.51
CA TYR A 324 -32.26 -16.93 -13.73
C TYR A 324 -33.65 -17.54 -13.87
N THR A 325 -34.65 -16.83 -13.34
CA THR A 325 -36.06 -17.17 -13.53
C THR A 325 -36.66 -16.24 -14.58
N PHE A 326 -37.24 -16.81 -15.64
CA PHE A 326 -37.98 -16.08 -16.66
C PHE A 326 -39.47 -16.26 -16.45
N GLY A 327 -40.16 -15.17 -16.14
CA GLY A 327 -41.62 -15.15 -16.07
C GLY A 327 -42.20 -14.87 -17.46
N LEU A 328 -43.21 -15.64 -17.86
CA LEU A 328 -44.08 -15.28 -18.97
C LEU A 328 -45.53 -15.30 -18.49
N VAL A 329 -46.11 -14.10 -18.39
CA VAL A 329 -47.51 -13.94 -18.03
C VAL A 329 -48.28 -13.62 -19.30
N LEU A 330 -49.06 -14.58 -19.77
CA LEU A 330 -50.12 -14.37 -20.74
C LEU A 330 -51.45 -14.51 -20.02
N ALA A 331 -52.45 -13.70 -20.37
CA ALA A 331 -53.77 -13.69 -19.72
C ALA A 331 -54.50 -15.05 -19.65
N LEU A 332 -54.00 -16.09 -20.34
CA LEU A 332 -54.54 -17.46 -20.36
C LEU A 332 -53.56 -18.54 -19.82
N PHE A 333 -52.27 -18.23 -19.65
CA PHE A 333 -51.24 -19.15 -19.20
C PHE A 333 -50.22 -18.38 -18.34
N GLY A 334 -50.31 -18.51 -17.01
CA GLY A 334 -49.34 -17.95 -16.07
C GLY A 334 -48.38 -19.05 -15.61
N LYS A 335 -47.30 -19.28 -16.36
CA LYS A 335 -46.26 -20.22 -15.96
C LYS A 335 -44.90 -19.55 -16.07
N ASP A 336 -44.12 -19.71 -15.00
CA ASP A 336 -42.72 -19.33 -14.97
C ASP A 336 -41.88 -20.44 -15.62
N LEU A 337 -40.78 -20.03 -16.24
CA LEU A 337 -39.75 -20.89 -16.81
C LEU A 337 -38.43 -20.58 -16.10
N GLU A 338 -37.80 -21.59 -15.51
CA GLU A 338 -36.46 -21.47 -14.95
C GLU A 338 -35.41 -21.80 -16.02
N LEU A 339 -34.38 -20.97 -16.13
CA LEU A 339 -33.23 -21.17 -17.00
C LEU A 339 -31.98 -21.13 -16.13
N SER A 340 -31.28 -22.25 -16.07
CA SER A 340 -29.96 -22.35 -15.46
C SER A 340 -28.92 -22.52 -16.55
N LEU A 341 -27.90 -21.66 -16.52
CA LEU A 341 -26.75 -21.70 -17.42
C LEU A 341 -25.52 -22.03 -16.60
N LYS A 342 -24.97 -23.23 -16.80
CA LYS A 342 -23.75 -23.68 -16.14
C LYS A 342 -22.59 -23.72 -17.13
N MET A 343 -21.50 -23.05 -16.78
CA MET A 343 -20.25 -23.09 -17.53
C MET A 343 -19.21 -23.78 -16.66
N SER A 344 -18.57 -24.83 -17.20
CA SER A 344 -17.58 -25.58 -16.41
C SER A 344 -16.29 -24.78 -16.27
N TYR A 345 -15.93 -24.01 -17.29
CA TYR A 345 -14.71 -23.22 -17.33
C TYR A 345 -14.90 -21.96 -18.17
N LEU A 346 -14.33 -20.85 -17.68
CA LEU A 346 -14.25 -19.57 -18.36
C LEU A 346 -12.79 -19.12 -18.37
N HIS A 347 -12.20 -18.98 -19.57
CA HIS A 347 -10.86 -18.42 -19.75
C HIS A 347 -10.98 -16.98 -20.25
N LEU A 348 -10.28 -16.07 -19.58
CA LEU A 348 -10.14 -14.67 -19.98
C LEU A 348 -8.67 -14.36 -20.25
N SER A 349 -8.35 -13.92 -21.46
CA SER A 349 -7.03 -13.33 -21.74
C SER A 349 -7.19 -11.81 -21.83
N PHE A 350 -6.39 -11.07 -21.07
CA PHE A 350 -6.50 -9.62 -21.00
C PHE A 350 -5.15 -8.93 -21.14
N GLU A 351 -5.20 -7.70 -21.64
CA GLU A 351 -4.12 -6.73 -21.61
C GLU A 351 -4.73 -5.38 -21.23
N THR A 352 -4.21 -4.78 -20.16
CA THR A 352 -4.69 -3.52 -19.60
C THR A 352 -3.57 -2.52 -19.45
N ASP A 353 -3.86 -1.32 -19.89
CA ASP A 353 -3.01 -0.14 -19.75
C ASP A 353 -3.51 0.66 -18.53
N VAL A 354 -2.64 0.84 -17.54
CA VAL A 354 -2.91 1.65 -16.36
C VAL A 354 -2.04 2.89 -16.40
N PHE A 355 -2.66 4.05 -16.59
CA PHE A 355 -1.98 5.35 -16.57
C PHE A 355 -1.95 5.90 -15.14
N LEU A 356 -0.80 5.81 -14.48
CA LEU A 356 -0.67 6.07 -13.04
C LEU A 356 -0.93 7.54 -12.68
N HIS A 357 -0.60 8.50 -13.56
CA HIS A 357 -0.88 9.93 -13.33
C HIS A 357 -2.34 10.33 -13.50
N GLN A 358 -3.15 9.53 -14.19
CA GLN A 358 -4.54 9.87 -14.53
C GLN A 358 -5.57 9.10 -13.71
N SER A 359 -5.12 8.17 -12.86
CA SER A 359 -5.99 7.23 -12.15
C SER A 359 -7.00 6.56 -13.08
N ASN A 360 -6.60 6.32 -14.33
CA ASN A 360 -7.46 5.85 -15.40
C ASN A 360 -6.97 4.50 -15.89
N VAL A 361 -7.90 3.57 -16.09
CA VAL A 361 -7.62 2.21 -16.57
C VAL A 361 -8.32 2.02 -17.90
N THR A 362 -7.54 1.63 -18.91
CA THR A 362 -8.04 1.30 -20.23
C THR A 362 -7.72 -0.15 -20.58
N PHE A 363 -8.75 -0.91 -20.90
CA PHE A 363 -8.58 -2.28 -21.40
C PHE A 363 -8.21 -2.22 -22.88
N ALA A 364 -6.97 -2.56 -23.22
CA ALA A 364 -6.49 -2.64 -24.59
C ALA A 364 -7.15 -3.81 -25.33
N HIS A 365 -7.24 -4.97 -24.68
CA HIS A 365 -7.85 -6.18 -25.23
C HIS A 365 -8.45 -7.09 -24.15
N CYS A 366 -9.62 -7.70 -24.44
CA CYS A 366 -10.25 -8.74 -23.61
C CYS A 366 -10.85 -9.80 -24.53
N ASN A 367 -10.28 -11.01 -24.52
CA ASN A 367 -10.83 -12.15 -25.24
C ASN A 367 -11.40 -13.16 -24.24
N VAL A 368 -12.53 -13.78 -24.61
CA VAL A 368 -13.29 -14.69 -23.76
C VAL A 368 -13.44 -16.02 -24.48
N GLU A 369 -12.88 -17.08 -23.91
CA GLU A 369 -13.06 -18.44 -24.39
C GLU A 369 -13.97 -19.22 -23.42
N LEU A 370 -15.01 -19.83 -23.97
CA LEU A 370 -16.02 -20.60 -23.22
C LEU A 370 -15.81 -22.10 -23.47
N GLY A 371 -15.76 -22.89 -22.40
CA GLY A 371 -15.53 -24.34 -22.41
C GLY A 371 -16.69 -25.16 -21.87
#